data_AF-A0A067DUA0-F1
#
_entry.id   AF-A0A067DUA0-F1
#
_cell.length_a   1.000
_cell.length_b   1.000
_cell.length_c   1.000
_cell.angle_alpha   90.00
_cell.angle_beta   90.00
_cell.angle_gamma   90.00
#
_symmetry.space_group_name_H-M   'P 1'
#
loop_
_entity.id
_entity.type
_entity.pdbx_description
1 polymer ?
#
loop_
_entity_poly.entity_id
_entity_poly.type
_entity_poly.pdbx_seq_one_letter_code
_entity_poly.pdbx_strand_id
1 'polypeptide(L)'
;ILRVNVRGLSFDLAEEKFGEIERPSCGSLDNRYYHLVVLRGCLSAVHCLDYERLDIWIMKEYAVKVSWSLDFVIGTYLPRRLQEKSSRQDSEVLDTSLCLGSGRSIKAVCNLKNGEILLEYEREALVCEILRPRIFKDLLILGQPNHFRTIAHAQSLFTVQDILQYKYI
;
A
#
# COMPACT_ATOMS: atom_id res chain seq x y z
N ILE A 1 -32.28 -3.31 11.57
CA ILE A 1 -31.74 -4.37 10.66
C ILE A 1 -30.27 -4.01 10.41
N LEU A 2 -29.40 -5.01 10.52
CA LEU A 2 -27.97 -4.93 10.88
C LEU A 2 -27.16 -3.90 10.07
N ARG A 3 -26.32 -3.10 10.77
CA ARG A 3 -25.26 -2.30 10.14
C ARG A 3 -24.26 -3.27 9.50
N VAL A 4 -24.34 -3.46 8.19
CA VAL A 4 -23.30 -4.21 7.47
C VAL A 4 -22.08 -3.29 7.34
N ASN A 5 -21.05 -3.57 8.13
CA ASN A 5 -19.83 -2.77 8.22
C ASN A 5 -18.84 -3.17 7.10
N VAL A 6 -19.30 -3.22 5.85
CA VAL A 6 -18.49 -3.66 4.69
C VAL A 6 -17.56 -2.52 4.25
N ARG A 7 -16.25 -2.75 4.10
CA ARG A 7 -15.33 -1.82 3.39
C ARG A 7 -14.61 -2.46 2.19
N GLY A 8 -14.91 -3.71 1.85
CA GLY A 8 -14.32 -4.40 0.70
C GLY A 8 -15.40 -5.16 -0.06
N LEU A 9 -15.51 -4.89 -1.37
CA LEU A 9 -16.42 -5.56 -2.28
C LEU A 9 -15.60 -6.18 -3.40
N SER A 10 -15.83 -7.46 -3.69
CA SER A 10 -15.34 -8.12 -4.90
C SER A 10 -16.49 -8.27 -5.89
N PHE A 11 -16.17 -8.28 -7.18
CA PHE A 11 -17.10 -8.68 -8.23
C PHE A 11 -16.44 -9.82 -8.99
N ASP A 12 -17.05 -11.00 -8.93
CA ASP A 12 -16.61 -12.16 -9.68
C ASP A 12 -17.07 -12.00 -11.13
N LEU A 13 -16.13 -11.95 -12.06
CA LEU A 13 -16.40 -11.73 -13.48
C LEU A 13 -17.00 -12.97 -14.16
N ALA A 14 -16.74 -14.17 -13.64
CA ALA A 14 -17.27 -15.41 -14.22
C ALA A 14 -18.71 -15.67 -13.77
N GLU A 15 -18.97 -15.46 -12.48
CA GLU A 15 -20.28 -15.67 -11.88
C GLU A 15 -21.18 -14.44 -11.93
N GLU A 16 -20.63 -13.28 -12.31
CA GLU A 16 -21.28 -11.96 -12.29
C GLU A 16 -21.92 -11.62 -10.94
N LYS A 17 -21.29 -12.06 -9.85
CA LYS A 17 -21.80 -11.92 -8.48
C LYS A 17 -20.88 -11.04 -7.65
N PHE A 18 -21.53 -10.22 -6.82
CA PHE A 18 -20.82 -9.50 -5.78
C PHE A 18 -20.49 -10.44 -4.61
N GLY A 19 -19.27 -10.31 -4.12
CA GLY A 19 -18.80 -10.96 -2.90
C GLY A 19 -18.31 -9.92 -1.90
N GLU A 20 -18.37 -10.26 -0.62
CA GLU A 20 -17.76 -9.45 0.42
C GLU A 20 -16.30 -9.86 0.60
N ILE A 21 -15.40 -8.86 0.68
CA ILE A 21 -14.02 -9.09 1.08
C ILE A 21 -13.94 -8.79 2.57
N GLU A 22 -13.87 -9.86 3.37
CA GLU A 22 -13.69 -9.72 4.80
C GLU A 22 -12.36 -9.05 5.13
N ARG A 23 -12.37 -8.22 6.19
CA ARG A 23 -11.16 -7.54 6.67
C ARG A 23 -10.20 -8.51 7.37
N PRO A 24 -8.88 -8.19 7.39
CA PRO A 24 -7.95 -8.89 8.27
C PRO A 24 -8.39 -8.71 9.73
N SER A 25 -8.43 -9.81 10.48
CA SER A 25 -8.84 -9.79 11.89
C SER A 25 -7.63 -9.47 12.78
N CYS A 26 -7.28 -8.19 12.89
CA CYS A 26 -6.21 -7.72 13.78
C CYS A 26 -6.65 -6.46 14.52
N GLY A 27 -6.46 -6.44 15.85
CA GLY A 27 -6.99 -5.45 16.79
C GLY A 27 -6.55 -4.00 16.60
N SER A 28 -5.70 -3.68 15.61
CA SER A 28 -5.34 -2.31 15.22
C SER A 28 -6.02 -1.83 13.93
N LEU A 29 -6.71 -2.71 13.18
CA LEU A 29 -7.43 -2.41 11.93
C LEU A 29 -8.88 -1.95 12.14
N ASP A 30 -9.29 -1.72 13.39
CA ASP A 30 -10.56 -1.04 13.68
C ASP A 30 -10.52 0.43 13.21
N ASN A 31 -9.31 0.94 12.96
CA ASN A 31 -9.07 2.24 12.35
C ASN A 31 -9.33 2.23 10.83
N ARG A 32 -9.86 3.34 10.30
CA ARG A 32 -10.51 3.39 8.98
C ARG A 32 -9.58 3.53 7.77
N TYR A 33 -8.27 3.46 7.98
CA TYR A 33 -7.29 3.95 7.03
C TYR A 33 -6.30 2.86 6.61
N TYR A 34 -6.80 1.83 5.92
CA TYR A 34 -5.97 0.92 5.13
C TYR A 34 -6.32 1.07 3.65
N HIS A 35 -5.34 0.85 2.76
CA HIS A 35 -5.61 0.73 1.33
C HIS A 35 -5.35 -0.70 0.85
N LEU A 36 -6.00 -1.05 -0.26
CA LEU A 36 -5.84 -2.34 -0.92
C LEU A 36 -4.85 -2.22 -2.09
N VAL A 37 -4.02 -3.23 -2.25
CA VAL A 37 -3.06 -3.37 -3.35
C VAL A 37 -2.83 -4.85 -3.63
N VAL A 38 -2.44 -5.21 -4.84
CA VAL A 38 -1.99 -6.57 -5.15
C VAL A 38 -0.49 -6.63 -4.92
N LEU A 39 -0.06 -7.45 -3.95
CA LEU A 39 1.34 -7.74 -3.72
C LEU A 39 1.58 -9.25 -3.79
N ARG A 40 2.68 -9.65 -4.44
CA ARG A 40 3.09 -11.06 -4.63
C ARG A 40 1.99 -11.93 -5.25
N GLY A 41 1.12 -11.33 -6.06
CA GLY A 41 -0.01 -12.01 -6.70
C GLY A 41 -1.26 -12.15 -5.81
N CYS A 42 -1.23 -11.65 -4.58
CA CYS A 42 -2.32 -11.77 -3.62
C CYS A 42 -2.89 -10.39 -3.26
N LEU A 43 -4.20 -10.34 -2.98
CA LEU A 43 -4.82 -9.16 -2.41
C LEU A 43 -4.19 -8.86 -1.05
N SER A 44 -3.73 -7.63 -0.88
CA SER A 44 -3.03 -7.19 0.31
C SER A 44 -3.69 -5.95 0.90
N ALA A 45 -3.74 -5.89 2.22
CA ALA A 45 -4.21 -4.74 2.98
C ALA A 45 -3.01 -4.08 3.66
N VAL A 46 -2.83 -2.79 3.42
CA VAL A 46 -1.67 -2.04 3.87
C VAL A 46 -2.14 -1.01 4.87
N HIS A 47 -1.62 -1.11 6.09
CA HIS A 47 -2.00 -0.26 7.20
C HIS A 47 -0.79 0.54 7.68
N CYS A 48 -0.93 1.86 7.69
CA CYS A 48 0.11 2.76 8.19
C CYS A 48 -0.22 3.13 9.64
N LEU A 49 0.52 2.55 10.58
CA LEU A 49 0.46 2.85 12.01
C LEU A 49 1.36 4.06 12.28
N ASP A 50 0.73 5.16 12.71
CA ASP A 50 1.39 6.37 13.23
C ASP A 50 2.51 6.92 12.35
N TYR A 51 2.45 6.67 11.04
CA TYR A 51 3.44 7.08 10.03
C TYR A 51 4.84 6.51 10.23
N GLU A 52 5.00 5.62 11.20
CA GLU A 52 6.28 5.01 11.56
C GLU A 52 6.38 3.56 11.11
N ARG A 53 5.23 2.93 10.85
CA ARG A 53 5.18 1.50 10.58
C ARG A 53 4.10 1.18 9.55
N LEU A 54 4.50 0.48 8.49
CA LEU A 54 3.61 -0.11 7.52
C LEU A 54 3.45 -1.61 7.82
N ASP A 55 2.26 -2.01 8.25
CA ASP A 55 1.87 -3.41 8.34
C ASP A 55 1.22 -3.83 7.02
N ILE A 56 1.80 -4.86 6.37
CA ILE A 56 1.26 -5.43 5.14
C ILE A 56 0.70 -6.81 5.46
N TRP A 57 -0.61 -6.93 5.29
CA TRP A 57 -1.36 -8.16 5.42
C TRP A 57 -1.64 -8.74 4.04
N ILE A 58 -1.50 -10.06 3.88
CA ILE A 58 -1.79 -10.76 2.63
C ILE A 58 -2.90 -11.78 2.86
N MET A 59 -3.88 -11.79 1.95
CA MET A 59 -4.91 -12.83 1.86
C MET A 59 -4.33 -14.03 1.12
N LYS A 60 -4.08 -15.13 1.84
CA LYS A 60 -3.52 -16.35 1.25
C LYS A 60 -4.55 -17.20 0.51
N GLU A 61 -5.80 -17.15 0.96
CA GLU A 61 -6.93 -17.86 0.37
C GLU A 61 -8.13 -16.91 0.23
N TYR A 62 -8.65 -16.78 -0.99
CA TYR A 62 -9.77 -15.90 -1.30
C TYR A 62 -11.06 -16.44 -0.68
N ALA A 63 -11.93 -15.53 -0.22
CA ALA A 63 -13.17 -15.82 0.52
C ALA A 63 -12.99 -16.53 1.88
N VAL A 64 -11.75 -16.73 2.35
CA VAL A 64 -11.45 -17.31 3.66
C VAL A 64 -10.89 -16.22 4.58
N LYS A 65 -11.71 -15.68 5.49
CA LYS A 65 -11.31 -14.60 6.41
C LYS A 65 -10.01 -14.89 7.17
N VAL A 66 -9.88 -16.09 7.72
CA VAL A 66 -8.76 -16.47 8.58
C VAL A 66 -7.45 -16.67 7.81
N SER A 67 -7.48 -16.58 6.48
CA SER A 67 -6.30 -16.69 5.62
C SER A 67 -5.45 -15.41 5.59
N TRP A 68 -6.01 -14.29 6.04
CA TRP A 68 -5.24 -13.06 6.22
C TRP A 68 -4.12 -13.29 7.21
N SER A 69 -2.89 -12.98 6.81
CA SER A 69 -1.73 -13.05 7.69
C SER A 69 -0.81 -11.85 7.48
N LEU A 70 -0.19 -11.38 8.55
CA LEU A 70 0.82 -10.32 8.50
C LEU A 70 2.05 -10.91 7.81
N ASP A 71 2.42 -10.33 6.66
CA ASP A 71 3.55 -10.82 5.86
C ASP A 71 4.78 -9.91 6.02
N PHE A 72 4.57 -8.58 6.07
CA PHE A 72 5.65 -7.61 6.25
C PHE A 72 5.33 -6.57 7.30
N VAL A 73 6.38 -6.16 8.01
CA VAL A 73 6.42 -4.97 8.85
C VAL A 73 7.53 -4.08 8.35
N ILE A 74 7.15 -2.92 7.83
CA ILE A 74 8.07 -1.92 7.31
C ILE A 74 8.12 -0.79 8.34
N GLY A 75 9.13 -0.79 9.20
CA GLY A 75 9.46 0.34 10.08
C GLY A 75 9.91 1.62 9.34
N THR A 76 10.21 2.65 10.12
CA THR A 76 10.47 4.03 9.71
C THR A 76 11.58 4.17 8.66
N TYR A 77 11.31 5.01 7.66
CA TYR A 77 12.32 5.53 6.74
C TYR A 77 11.91 6.93 6.32
N LEU A 78 12.87 7.87 6.31
CA LEU A 78 12.67 9.22 5.82
C LEU A 78 13.47 9.39 4.52
N PRO A 79 12.82 9.44 3.34
CA PRO A 79 13.48 9.69 2.06
C PRO A 79 14.32 10.96 2.07
N ARG A 80 15.46 10.96 1.36
CA ARG A 80 16.37 12.14 1.31
C ARG A 80 15.68 13.43 0.88
N ARG A 81 14.75 13.35 -0.08
CA ARG A 81 14.00 14.53 -0.54
C ARG A 81 13.20 15.22 0.57
N LEU A 82 12.65 14.44 1.50
CA LEU A 82 11.90 14.98 2.63
C LEU A 82 12.85 15.52 3.72
N GLN A 83 14.03 14.91 3.90
CA GLN A 83 15.08 15.43 4.79
C GLN A 83 15.54 16.82 4.35
N GLU A 84 15.86 17.00 3.06
CA GLU A 84 16.35 18.26 2.50
C GLU A 84 15.34 19.41 2.59
N LYS A 85 14.04 19.11 2.62
CA LYS A 85 13.01 20.13 2.85
C LYS A 85 12.95 20.56 4.31
N SER A 86 13.10 19.61 5.24
CA SER A 86 13.07 19.90 6.67
C SER A 86 14.22 20.80 7.10
N SER A 87 15.43 20.61 6.55
CA SER A 87 16.60 21.45 6.86
C SER A 87 16.57 22.85 6.27
N ARG A 88 15.65 23.13 5.33
CA ARG A 88 15.43 24.49 4.79
C ARG A 88 14.41 25.29 5.60
N GLN A 89 13.73 24.67 6.57
CA GLN A 89 12.66 25.27 7.38
C GLN A 89 13.08 25.55 8.83
N ASP A 90 14.38 25.68 9.12
CA ASP A 90 14.87 26.11 10.43
C ASP A 90 14.56 27.59 10.71
N SER A 91 13.32 27.88 11.09
CA SER A 91 12.97 28.96 12.03
C SER A 91 11.53 28.79 12.50
N GLU A 92 11.27 27.76 13.29
CA GLU A 92 10.42 27.87 14.49
C GLU A 92 10.53 26.56 15.28
N VAL A 93 11.11 26.70 16.48
CA VAL A 93 11.06 25.83 17.68
C VAL A 93 10.81 24.34 17.43
N LEU A 94 11.77 23.53 17.85
CA LEU A 94 11.72 22.08 17.97
C LEU A 94 10.59 21.65 18.94
N ASP A 95 9.35 21.77 18.49
CA ASP A 95 8.21 21.25 19.21
C ASP A 95 8.16 19.76 18.93
N THR A 96 8.28 18.97 20.00
CA THR A 96 8.19 17.51 20.02
C THR A 96 6.75 17.03 19.65
N SER A 97 5.94 17.93 19.06
CA SER A 97 4.56 17.77 18.59
C SER A 97 4.41 17.71 17.06
N LEU A 98 5.49 17.89 16.27
CA LEU A 98 5.45 17.67 14.81
C LEU A 98 5.08 16.21 14.41
N CYS A 99 4.98 15.31 15.39
CA CYS A 99 4.48 13.94 15.23
C CYS A 99 2.94 13.82 15.17
N LEU A 100 2.14 14.89 15.23
CA LEU A 100 0.67 14.76 15.37
C LEU A 100 -0.21 15.56 14.38
N GLY A 101 0.36 16.31 13.42
CA GLY A 101 -0.45 17.31 12.68
C GLY A 101 -0.44 17.31 11.16
N SER A 102 0.58 16.78 10.47
CA SER A 102 0.69 16.95 9.01
C SER A 102 1.05 15.66 8.28
N GLY A 103 0.03 15.06 7.64
CA GLY A 103 0.08 14.63 6.24
C GLY A 103 1.07 13.56 5.78
N ARG A 104 1.96 13.04 6.64
CA ARG A 104 2.88 11.98 6.27
C ARG A 104 2.07 10.79 5.75
N SER A 105 2.33 10.28 4.56
CA SER A 105 1.58 9.14 4.05
C SER A 105 2.50 8.21 3.29
N ILE A 106 2.46 6.93 3.66
CA ILE A 106 3.23 5.87 3.02
C ILE A 106 2.23 4.99 2.29
N LYS A 107 2.47 4.79 1.00
CA LYS A 107 1.63 3.95 0.14
C LYS A 107 2.49 2.89 -0.52
N ALA A 108 2.16 1.62 -0.30
CA ALA A 108 2.70 0.54 -1.13
C ALA A 108 2.07 0.60 -2.53
N VAL A 109 2.93 0.57 -3.56
CA VAL A 109 2.55 0.71 -4.97
C VAL A 109 2.44 -0.65 -5.65
N CYS A 110 3.53 -1.43 -5.67
CA CYS A 110 3.58 -2.76 -6.29
C CYS A 110 4.87 -3.50 -5.89
N ASN A 111 4.96 -4.78 -6.27
CA ASN A 111 6.22 -5.51 -6.26
C ASN A 111 7.01 -5.26 -7.54
N LEU A 112 8.32 -5.22 -7.38
CA LEU A 112 9.29 -5.20 -8.48
C LEU A 112 9.70 -6.63 -8.85
N LYS A 113 10.31 -6.79 -10.03
CA LYS A 113 10.74 -8.10 -10.56
C LYS A 113 11.69 -8.87 -9.63
N ASN A 114 12.47 -8.16 -8.83
CA ASN A 114 13.41 -8.69 -7.84
C ASN A 114 12.74 -9.05 -6.50
N GLY A 115 11.42 -8.88 -6.37
CA GLY A 115 10.68 -9.13 -5.13
C GLY A 115 10.71 -7.98 -4.11
N GLU A 116 11.36 -6.86 -4.43
CA GLU A 116 11.29 -5.62 -3.66
C GLU A 116 9.88 -5.00 -3.74
N ILE A 117 9.57 -4.11 -2.80
CA ILE A 117 8.31 -3.35 -2.80
C ILE A 117 8.63 -1.90 -3.11
N LEU A 118 7.88 -1.32 -4.06
CA LEU A 118 7.91 0.11 -4.34
C LEU A 118 6.95 0.84 -3.40
N LEU A 119 7.47 1.83 -2.70
CA LEU A 119 6.75 2.67 -1.75
C LEU A 119 6.73 4.12 -2.24
N GLU A 120 5.59 4.78 -2.09
CA GLU A 120 5.41 6.22 -2.28
C GLU A 120 5.30 6.89 -0.90
N TYR A 121 6.10 7.93 -0.70
CA TYR A 121 6.14 8.75 0.52
C TYR A 121 5.66 10.15 0.21
N GLU A 122 4.62 10.59 0.91
CA GLU A 122 4.07 11.95 0.89
C GLU A 122 3.73 12.49 -0.49
N ARG A 123 3.55 11.62 -1.49
CA ARG A 123 3.40 12.00 -2.91
C ARG A 123 4.62 12.71 -3.50
N GLU A 124 5.77 12.67 -2.85
CA GLU A 124 6.96 13.42 -3.26
C GLU A 124 8.20 12.56 -3.49
N ALA A 125 8.24 11.37 -2.87
CA ALA A 125 9.38 10.47 -2.96
C ALA A 125 8.93 9.04 -3.27
N LEU A 126 9.77 8.33 -4.01
CA LEU A 126 9.64 6.91 -4.29
C LEU A 126 10.83 6.19 -3.67
N VAL A 127 10.55 5.07 -3.02
CA VAL A 127 11.55 4.26 -2.32
C VAL A 127 11.34 2.79 -2.68
N CYS A 128 12.41 2.09 -3.03
CA CYS A 128 12.40 0.64 -3.06
C CYS A 128 12.84 0.09 -1.71
N GLU A 129 12.10 -0.89 -1.20
CA GLU A 129 12.52 -1.68 -0.05
C GLU A 129 12.97 -3.07 -0.47
N ILE A 130 14.24 -3.36 -0.18
CA ILE A 130 14.79 -4.71 -0.16
C ILE A 130 14.41 -5.33 1.16
N LEU A 131 13.75 -6.48 1.12
CA LEU A 131 13.27 -7.14 2.34
C LEU A 131 14.36 -8.00 3.00
N ARG A 132 15.42 -8.42 2.27
CA ARG A 132 16.53 -9.24 2.79
C ARG A 132 17.86 -8.97 2.05
N PRO A 133 18.86 -8.33 2.69
CA PRO A 133 18.77 -7.59 3.95
C PRO A 133 17.84 -6.38 3.80
N ARG A 134 17.32 -5.86 4.92
CA ARG A 134 16.40 -4.73 4.91
C ARG A 134 17.13 -3.45 4.48
N ILE A 135 16.90 -2.97 3.25
CA ILE A 135 17.57 -1.77 2.70
C ILE A 135 16.53 -0.92 1.98
N PHE A 136 16.55 0.39 2.29
CA PHE A 136 15.78 1.40 1.57
C PHE A 136 16.65 2.09 0.52
N LYS A 137 16.10 2.25 -0.68
CA LYS A 137 16.75 2.94 -1.80
C LYS A 137 15.83 4.01 -2.35
N ASP A 138 16.24 5.28 -2.22
CA ASP A 138 15.56 6.38 -2.89
C ASP A 138 15.62 6.22 -4.41
N LEU A 139 14.46 6.30 -5.06
CA LEU A 139 14.38 6.38 -6.52
C LEU A 139 14.28 7.85 -6.94
N LEU A 140 15.28 8.29 -7.70
CA LEU A 140 15.30 9.63 -8.28
C LEU A 140 14.87 9.55 -9.75
N ILE A 141 13.71 10.12 -10.06
CA ILE A 141 13.28 10.30 -11.44
C ILE A 141 13.72 11.71 -11.90
N LEU A 142 14.42 11.78 -13.02
CA LEU A 142 14.80 13.06 -13.62
C LEU A 142 13.54 13.83 -14.06
N GLY A 143 13.47 15.12 -13.72
CA GLY A 143 12.29 15.94 -14.02
C GLY A 143 11.05 15.63 -13.16
N GLN A 144 11.20 14.85 -12.09
CA GLN A 144 10.08 14.52 -11.20
C GLN A 144 9.44 15.77 -10.60
N PRO A 145 8.10 15.90 -10.65
CA PRO A 145 7.40 17.02 -10.04
C PRO A 145 7.52 16.99 -8.52
N ASN A 146 7.23 18.12 -7.87
CA ASN A 146 7.24 18.22 -6.41
C ASN A 146 6.19 17.31 -5.76
N HIS A 147 5.05 17.08 -6.41
CA HIS A 147 4.01 16.17 -5.97
C HIS A 147 3.51 15.33 -7.14
N PHE A 148 3.20 14.06 -6.90
CA PHE A 148 2.65 13.14 -7.89
C PHE A 148 1.68 12.14 -7.25
N ARG A 149 1.03 11.32 -8.08
CA ARG A 149 0.29 10.15 -7.62
C ARG A 149 0.79 8.95 -8.39
N THR A 150 1.10 7.87 -7.70
CA THR A 150 1.57 6.64 -8.36
C THR A 150 0.44 5.64 -8.51
N ILE A 151 0.40 4.99 -9.67
CA ILE A 151 -0.43 3.82 -9.96
C ILE A 151 0.45 2.75 -10.62
N ALA A 152 0.32 1.51 -10.15
CA ALA A 152 0.89 0.36 -10.84
C ALA A 152 -0.05 -0.04 -11.99
N HIS A 153 0.48 -0.13 -13.20
CA HIS A 153 -0.28 -0.48 -14.39
C HIS A 153 0.46 -1.58 -15.17
N ALA A 154 -0.25 -2.67 -15.45
CA ALA A 154 0.17 -3.64 -16.45
C ALA A 154 -0.54 -3.32 -17.76
N GLN A 155 0.22 -3.12 -18.84
CA GLN A 155 -0.37 -2.83 -20.15
C GLN A 155 -1.21 -4.04 -20.59
N SER A 156 -2.50 -3.80 -20.80
CA SER A 156 -3.45 -4.78 -21.31
C SER A 156 -4.43 -4.07 -22.24
N LEU A 157 -4.70 -4.70 -23.38
CA LEU A 157 -5.80 -4.33 -24.28
C LEU A 157 -6.95 -5.35 -24.20
N PHE A 158 -6.82 -6.36 -23.34
CA PHE A 158 -7.83 -7.38 -23.15
C PHE A 158 -9.02 -6.82 -22.37
N THR A 159 -10.21 -7.08 -22.89
CA THR A 159 -11.46 -6.89 -22.17
C THR A 159 -11.59 -7.91 -21.05
N VAL A 160 -12.55 -7.68 -20.15
CA VAL A 160 -12.94 -8.68 -19.15
C VAL A 160 -13.31 -10.01 -19.80
N GLN A 161 -14.01 -9.96 -20.93
CA GLN A 161 -14.45 -11.14 -21.68
C GLN A 161 -13.27 -11.93 -22.23
N ASP A 162 -12.26 -11.24 -22.77
CA ASP A 162 -11.04 -11.89 -23.27
C ASP A 162 -10.33 -12.64 -22.14
N ILE A 163 -10.23 -12.05 -20.94
CA ILE A 163 -9.59 -12.67 -19.77
C ILE A 163 -10.33 -13.93 -19.32
N LEU A 164 -11.67 -13.91 -19.34
CA LEU A 164 -12.47 -15.06 -18.94
C LEU A 164 -12.26 -16.25 -19.87
N GLN A 165 -12.15 -16.02 -21.19
CA GLN A 165 -11.96 -17.11 -22.16
C GLN A 165 -10.66 -17.89 -21.93
N TYR A 166 -9.58 -17.25 -21.49
CA TYR A 166 -8.30 -17.92 -21.20
C TYR A 166 -8.31 -18.78 -19.94
N LYS A 167 -9.26 -18.59 -19.01
CA LYS A 167 -9.34 -19.37 -17.77
C LYS A 167 -10.07 -20.71 -17.92
N TYR A 168 -10.79 -20.92 -19.02
CA TYR A 168 -11.61 -22.11 -19.27
C TYR A 168 -11.08 -23.02 -20.39
N ILE A 169 -9.79 -22.88 -20.72
CA ILE A 169 -9.03 -23.78 -21.62
C ILE A 169 -8.00 -24.52 -20.75
#